data_AF-A0A843HWN8-F1
#
_entry.id   AF-A0A843HWN8-F1
#
_cell.length_a   1.000
_cell.length_b   1.000
_cell.length_c   1.000
_cell.angle_alpha   90.00
_cell.angle_beta   90.00
_cell.angle_gamma   90.00
#
_symmetry.space_group_name_H-M   'P 1'
#
loop_
_entity.id
_entity.type
_entity.pdbx_description
1 polymer ?
#
loop_
_entity_poly.entity_id
_entity_poly.type
_entity_poly.pdbx_seq_one_letter_code
_entity_poly.pdbx_strand_id
1 'polypeptide(L)'
;MRNYEEIVKEANELAERLIKKKSRKTLGTYYILWVFYSFFEAIISSLPLSSLLSNIASALLVVPFIYLSLRLSYNFNVEYLRLKRGEKFNKKKFDKYFALSIIPFAIPLAILIYSLFTGIFILYILFGYVYVSVIEYYLIITFRWLGNLRYYDVFAMIGLLLLPLSYFSDVFPTIMVITWTYAGTKSLLEVIEV
;
A
#
# COMPACT_ATOMS: atom_id res chain seq x y z
N MET A 1 11.21 -44.56 9.47
CA MET A 1 11.95 -43.29 9.29
C MET A 1 11.25 -42.50 8.21
N ARG A 2 10.92 -41.23 8.44
CA ARG A 2 10.33 -40.36 7.40
C ARG A 2 11.31 -40.19 6.24
N ASN A 3 10.81 -40.23 5.01
CA ASN A 3 11.65 -40.02 3.82
C ASN A 3 12.11 -38.56 3.79
N TYR A 4 13.37 -38.31 3.40
CA TYR A 4 13.94 -36.96 3.32
C TYR A 4 13.12 -36.04 2.40
N GLU A 5 12.56 -36.58 1.32
CA GLU A 5 11.69 -35.86 0.40
C GLU A 5 10.39 -35.36 1.06
N GLU A 6 9.81 -36.15 1.98
CA GLU A 6 8.61 -35.75 2.73
C GLU A 6 8.91 -34.60 3.68
N ILE A 7 10.08 -34.63 4.33
CA ILE A 7 10.52 -33.56 5.24
C ILE A 7 10.72 -32.25 4.46
N VAL A 8 11.36 -32.31 3.29
CA VAL A 8 11.56 -31.14 2.43
C VAL A 8 10.21 -30.59 1.94
N LYS A 9 9.27 -31.46 1.57
CA LYS A 9 7.93 -31.06 1.15
C LYS A 9 7.15 -30.37 2.28
N GLU A 10 7.12 -30.96 3.47
CA GLU A 10 6.47 -30.36 4.65
C GLU A 10 7.07 -29.00 5.01
N ALA A 11 8.40 -28.88 4.96
CA ALA A 11 9.09 -27.61 5.22
C ALA A 11 8.74 -26.52 4.20
N ASN A 12 8.63 -26.87 2.92
CA ASN A 12 8.22 -25.94 1.87
C ASN A 12 6.76 -25.48 2.04
N GLU A 13 5.85 -26.40 2.36
CA GLU A 13 4.45 -26.07 2.64
C GLU A 13 4.31 -25.15 3.86
N LEU A 14 5.07 -25.41 4.93
CA LEU A 14 5.10 -24.56 6.12
C LEU A 14 5.62 -23.15 5.79
N ALA A 15 6.72 -23.06 5.03
CA ALA A 15 7.27 -21.79 4.61
C ALA A 15 6.29 -20.99 3.75
N GLU A 16 5.57 -21.65 2.84
CA GLU A 16 4.55 -21.01 2.02
C GLU A 16 3.39 -20.48 2.87
N ARG A 17 2.89 -21.26 3.84
CA ARG A 17 1.84 -20.82 4.77
C ARG A 17 2.28 -19.59 5.58
N LEU A 18 3.52 -19.58 6.08
CA LEU A 18 4.08 -18.45 6.82
C LEU A 18 4.18 -17.18 5.97
N ILE A 19 4.63 -17.32 4.72
CA ILE A 19 4.69 -16.20 3.77
C ILE A 19 3.29 -15.67 3.48
N LYS A 20 2.31 -16.55 3.24
CA LYS A 20 0.91 -16.18 2.99
C LYS A 20 0.33 -15.40 4.16
N LYS A 21 0.49 -15.91 5.39
CA LYS A 21 0.06 -15.26 6.63
C LYS A 21 0.71 -13.88 6.80
N LYS A 22 2.01 -13.78 6.55
CA LYS A 22 2.74 -12.51 6.64
C LYS A 22 2.30 -11.51 5.58
N SER A 23 2.07 -11.96 4.35
CA SER A 23 1.52 -11.12 3.28
C SER A 23 0.15 -10.56 3.65
N ARG A 24 -0.77 -11.39 4.15
CA ARG A 24 -2.09 -10.93 4.61
C ARG A 24 -1.99 -9.92 5.73
N LYS A 25 -1.09 -10.16 6.70
CA LYS A 25 -0.80 -9.19 7.76
C LYS A 25 -0.28 -7.86 7.20
N THR A 26 0.70 -7.88 6.31
CA THR A 26 1.28 -6.67 5.70
C THR A 26 0.25 -5.88 4.90
N LEU A 27 -0.55 -6.55 4.07
CA LEU A 27 -1.66 -5.92 3.32
C LEU A 27 -2.69 -5.31 4.26
N GLY A 28 -3.10 -6.06 5.29
CA GLY A 28 -4.07 -5.60 6.28
C GLY A 28 -3.57 -4.36 7.02
N THR A 29 -2.33 -4.39 7.51
CA THR A 29 -1.69 -3.23 8.13
C THR A 29 -1.57 -2.06 7.15
N TYR A 30 -1.25 -2.30 5.87
CA TYR A 30 -1.18 -1.25 4.85
C TYR A 30 -2.53 -0.57 4.67
N TYR A 31 -3.62 -1.32 4.49
CA TYR A 31 -4.96 -0.72 4.33
C TYR A 31 -5.38 0.09 5.56
N ILE A 32 -5.23 -0.48 6.75
CA ILE A 32 -5.58 0.21 8.00
C ILE A 32 -4.72 1.47 8.22
N LEU A 33 -3.44 1.43 7.86
CA LEU A 33 -2.55 2.58 7.94
C LEU A 33 -3.10 3.78 7.14
N TRP A 34 -3.59 3.56 5.92
CA TRP A 34 -4.16 4.62 5.10
C TRP A 34 -5.58 5.04 5.53
N VAL A 35 -6.34 4.15 6.18
CA VAL A 35 -7.59 4.56 6.87
C VAL A 35 -7.28 5.54 8.00
N PHE A 36 -6.24 5.28 8.79
CA PHE A 36 -5.79 6.24 9.81
C PHE A 36 -5.32 7.55 9.20
N TYR A 37 -4.64 7.54 8.06
CA TYR A 37 -4.29 8.76 7.33
C TYR A 37 -5.53 9.61 7.03
N SER A 38 -6.58 9.02 6.44
CA SER A 38 -7.83 9.73 6.16
C SER A 38 -8.49 10.28 7.42
N PHE A 39 -8.40 9.56 8.54
CA PHE A 39 -8.89 10.08 9.83
C PHE A 39 -8.11 11.31 10.30
N PHE A 40 -6.77 11.29 10.24
CA PHE A 40 -5.95 12.46 10.59
C PHE A 40 -6.14 13.62 9.62
N GLU A 41 -6.34 13.34 8.35
CA GLU A 41 -6.64 14.36 7.34
C GLU A 41 -7.99 15.03 7.63
N ALA A 42 -9.02 14.27 7.99
CA ALA A 42 -10.30 14.82 8.44
C ALA A 42 -10.16 15.70 9.69
N ILE A 43 -9.27 15.33 10.65
CA ILE A 43 -8.97 16.19 11.80
C ILE A 43 -8.36 17.51 11.33
N ILE A 44 -7.34 17.49 10.45
CA ILE A 44 -6.70 18.71 9.94
C ILE A 44 -7.75 19.62 9.28
N SER A 45 -8.61 19.04 8.44
CA SER A 45 -9.67 19.76 7.73
C SER A 45 -10.75 20.35 8.66
N SER A 46 -10.91 19.81 9.87
CA SER A 46 -11.83 20.35 10.89
C SER A 46 -11.26 21.50 11.71
N LEU A 47 -9.94 21.73 11.66
CA LEU A 47 -9.29 22.82 12.39
C LEU A 47 -9.56 24.16 11.68
N PRO A 48 -9.72 25.28 12.42
CA PRO A 48 -9.92 26.60 11.85
C PRO A 48 -8.61 27.20 11.32
N LEU A 49 -7.97 26.51 10.38
CA LEU A 49 -6.73 26.92 9.73
C LEU A 49 -7.02 27.71 8.45
N SER A 50 -6.09 28.57 8.05
CA SER A 50 -6.13 29.13 6.70
C SER A 50 -5.95 28.02 5.66
N SER A 51 -6.48 28.21 4.44
CA SER A 51 -6.35 27.22 3.35
C SER A 51 -4.89 26.83 3.08
N LEU A 52 -3.98 27.80 3.13
CA LEU A 52 -2.54 27.56 2.98
C LEU A 52 -1.99 26.66 4.10
N LEU A 53 -2.32 26.94 5.36
CA LEU A 53 -1.86 26.15 6.50
C LEU A 53 -2.45 24.74 6.48
N SER A 54 -3.72 24.59 6.10
CA SER A 54 -4.36 23.29 5.92
C SER A 54 -3.66 22.45 4.85
N ASN A 55 -3.36 23.04 3.68
CA ASN A 55 -2.66 22.34 2.60
C ASN A 55 -1.23 21.92 3.00
N ILE A 56 -0.50 22.79 3.71
CA ILE A 56 0.83 22.46 4.24
C ILE A 56 0.74 21.33 5.26
N ALA A 57 -0.22 21.39 6.19
CA ALA A 57 -0.40 20.36 7.20
C ALA A 57 -0.73 18.99 6.56
N SER A 58 -1.66 18.94 5.60
CA SER A 58 -1.98 17.71 4.87
C SER A 58 -0.79 17.18 4.07
N ALA A 59 -0.01 18.05 3.41
CA ALA A 59 1.19 17.66 2.68
C ALA A 59 2.31 17.12 3.60
N LEU A 60 2.45 17.65 4.82
CA LEU A 60 3.40 17.13 5.80
C LEU A 60 2.90 15.82 6.42
N LEU A 61 1.59 15.69 6.63
CA LEU A 61 0.97 14.49 7.19
C LEU A 61 1.21 13.26 6.31
N VAL A 62 1.21 13.39 4.97
CA VAL A 62 1.36 12.22 4.08
C VAL A 62 2.74 11.56 4.18
N VAL A 63 3.80 12.32 4.54
CA VAL A 63 5.19 11.87 4.58
C VAL A 63 5.40 10.65 5.51
N PRO A 64 5.00 10.68 6.80
CA PRO A 64 5.15 9.53 7.68
C PRO A 64 4.37 8.29 7.19
N PHE A 65 3.20 8.46 6.57
CA PHE A 65 2.40 7.34 6.05
C PHE A 65 3.04 6.69 4.82
N ILE A 66 3.63 7.49 3.93
CA ILE A 66 4.45 6.98 2.82
C ILE A 66 5.66 6.22 3.37
N TYR A 67 6.38 6.79 4.33
CA TYR A 67 7.54 6.14 4.96
C TYR A 67 7.15 4.78 5.58
N LEU A 68 6.06 4.74 6.35
CA LEU A 68 5.56 3.50 6.95
C LEU A 68 5.14 2.47 5.90
N SER A 69 4.48 2.90 4.81
CA SER A 69 4.11 2.04 3.69
C SER A 69 5.33 1.42 3.01
N LEU A 70 6.35 2.24 2.72
CA LEU A 70 7.60 1.79 2.13
C LEU A 70 8.33 0.82 3.06
N ARG A 71 8.36 1.10 4.37
CA ARG A 71 8.97 0.23 5.37
C ARG A 71 8.26 -1.13 5.46
N LEU A 72 6.92 -1.14 5.46
CA LEU A 72 6.12 -2.37 5.45
C LEU A 72 6.43 -3.21 4.21
N SER A 73 6.43 -2.59 3.04
CA SER A 73 6.75 -3.28 1.77
C SER A 73 8.20 -3.79 1.74
N TYR A 74 9.17 -2.97 2.17
CA TYR A 74 10.58 -3.34 2.21
C TYR A 74 10.80 -4.57 3.09
N ASN A 75 10.30 -4.53 4.33
CA ASN A 75 10.47 -5.62 5.28
C ASN A 75 9.88 -6.93 4.74
N PHE A 76 8.65 -6.86 4.19
CA PHE A 76 8.00 -8.01 3.58
C PHE A 76 8.82 -8.60 2.42
N ASN A 77 9.23 -7.76 1.47
CA ASN A 77 9.97 -8.20 0.29
C ASN A 77 11.35 -8.78 0.63
N VAL A 78 12.08 -8.19 1.58
CA VAL A 78 13.38 -8.71 2.03
C VAL A 78 13.22 -10.11 2.59
N GLU A 79 12.25 -10.33 3.47
CA GLU A 79 12.03 -11.64 4.07
C GLU A 79 11.55 -12.66 3.05
N TYR A 80 10.62 -12.27 2.18
CA TYR A 80 10.15 -13.12 1.08
C TYR A 80 11.30 -13.57 0.18
N LEU A 81 12.15 -12.62 -0.25
CA LEU A 81 13.28 -12.93 -1.12
C LEU A 81 14.37 -13.73 -0.40
N ARG A 82 14.60 -13.51 0.90
CA ARG A 82 15.49 -14.35 1.71
C ARG A 82 14.98 -15.78 1.79
N LEU A 83 13.69 -15.98 2.00
CA LEU A 83 13.07 -17.31 2.03
C LEU A 83 13.16 -18.00 0.66
N LYS A 84 12.89 -17.28 -0.44
CA LYS A 84 12.87 -17.85 -1.81
C LYS A 84 14.27 -18.06 -2.40
N ARG A 85 15.23 -17.20 -2.10
CA ARG A 85 16.57 -17.20 -2.74
C ARG A 85 17.68 -17.68 -1.82
N GLY A 86 17.44 -17.77 -0.51
CA GLY A 86 18.45 -18.17 0.47
C GLY A 86 19.73 -17.36 0.32
N GLU A 87 20.86 -18.06 0.21
CA GLU A 87 22.19 -17.48 0.04
C GLU A 87 22.37 -16.66 -1.26
N LYS A 88 21.53 -16.89 -2.28
CA LYS A 88 21.57 -16.11 -3.54
C LYS A 88 20.95 -14.72 -3.40
N PHE A 89 20.38 -14.38 -2.24
CA PHE A 89 19.83 -13.05 -1.99
C PHE A 89 20.92 -12.01 -1.74
N ASN A 90 21.17 -11.15 -2.72
CA ASN A 90 22.05 -10.00 -2.56
C ASN A 90 21.28 -8.77 -2.05
N LYS A 91 21.37 -8.50 -0.74
CA LYS A 91 20.70 -7.37 -0.09
C LYS A 91 21.09 -6.02 -0.69
N LYS A 92 22.39 -5.75 -0.93
CA LYS A 92 22.86 -4.48 -1.50
C LYS A 92 22.24 -4.20 -2.87
N LYS A 93 22.16 -5.23 -3.72
CA LYS A 93 21.52 -5.14 -5.04
C LYS A 93 20.01 -4.87 -4.90
N PHE A 94 19.34 -5.54 -3.96
CA PHE A 94 17.92 -5.30 -3.67
C PHE A 94 17.67 -3.86 -3.18
N ASP A 95 18.46 -3.37 -2.22
CA ASP A 95 18.32 -2.02 -1.66
C ASP A 95 18.42 -0.95 -2.76
N LYS A 96 19.36 -1.13 -3.71
CA LYS A 96 19.49 -0.24 -4.89
C LYS A 96 18.22 -0.24 -5.76
N TYR A 97 17.68 -1.41 -6.10
CA TYR A 97 16.47 -1.48 -6.93
C TYR A 97 15.22 -1.01 -6.19
N PHE A 98 15.14 -1.27 -4.88
CA PHE A 98 14.05 -0.77 -4.05
C PHE A 98 14.05 0.76 -4.03
N ALA A 99 15.21 1.39 -3.83
CA ALA A 99 15.34 2.86 -3.89
C ALA A 99 14.91 3.41 -5.26
N LEU A 100 15.33 2.78 -6.37
CA LEU A 100 14.90 3.17 -7.71
C LEU A 100 13.39 3.00 -7.93
N SER A 101 12.77 2.00 -7.30
CA SER A 101 11.33 1.76 -7.40
C SER A 101 10.47 2.84 -6.74
N ILE A 102 11.05 3.71 -5.90
CA ILE A 102 10.34 4.83 -5.26
C ILE A 102 10.12 5.99 -6.25
N ILE A 103 11.01 6.17 -7.24
CA ILE A 103 10.96 7.25 -8.23
C ILE A 103 9.59 7.37 -8.94
N PRO A 104 9.02 6.27 -9.49
CA PRO A 104 7.70 6.33 -10.13
C PRO A 104 6.54 6.69 -9.18
N PHE A 105 6.73 6.66 -7.86
CA PHE A 105 5.75 7.21 -6.89
C PHE A 105 6.00 8.69 -6.62
N ALA A 106 7.27 9.09 -6.49
CA ALA A 106 7.65 10.45 -6.14
C ALA A 106 7.27 11.47 -7.22
N ILE A 107 7.44 11.12 -8.50
CA ILE A 107 7.16 12.04 -9.62
C ILE A 107 5.67 12.40 -9.71
N PRO A 108 4.72 11.44 -9.79
CA PRO A 108 3.30 11.76 -9.82
C PRO A 108 2.84 12.47 -8.54
N LEU A 109 3.36 12.09 -7.38
CA LEU A 109 3.03 12.73 -6.11
C LEU A 109 3.46 14.21 -6.08
N ALA A 110 4.67 14.52 -6.54
CA ALA A 110 5.14 15.91 -6.61
C ALA A 110 4.26 16.76 -7.53
N ILE A 111 3.84 16.21 -8.67
CA ILE A 111 2.96 16.90 -9.61
C ILE A 111 1.54 17.06 -9.04
N LEU A 112 1.03 16.05 -8.33
CA LEU A 112 -0.23 16.14 -7.59
C LEU A 112 -0.21 17.26 -6.56
N ILE A 113 0.83 17.32 -5.72
CA ILE A 113 1.01 18.38 -4.74
C ILE A 113 1.05 19.74 -5.44
N TYR A 114 1.85 19.90 -6.49
CA TYR A 114 1.91 21.13 -7.28
C TYR A 114 0.56 21.54 -7.86
N SER A 115 -0.22 20.59 -8.39
CA SER A 115 -1.55 20.86 -8.96
C SER A 115 -2.55 21.34 -7.91
N LEU A 116 -2.45 20.87 -6.66
CA LEU A 116 -3.26 21.35 -5.54
C LEU A 116 -2.92 22.79 -5.15
N PHE A 117 -1.62 23.14 -5.13
CA PHE A 117 -1.20 24.51 -4.83
C PHE A 117 -1.56 25.52 -5.93
N THR A 118 -1.57 25.09 -7.19
CA THR A 118 -1.84 25.95 -8.35
C THR A 118 -3.30 25.95 -8.80
N GLY A 119 -4.11 25.03 -8.28
CA GLY A 119 -5.52 24.88 -8.67
C GLY A 119 -5.73 24.31 -10.08
N ILE A 120 -4.70 23.71 -10.70
CA ILE A 120 -4.79 23.19 -12.07
C ILE A 120 -5.47 21.82 -12.05
N PHE A 121 -6.79 21.83 -12.18
CA PHE A 121 -7.65 20.64 -12.11
C PHE A 121 -7.25 19.50 -13.06
N ILE A 122 -6.92 19.80 -14.32
CA ILE A 122 -6.59 18.77 -15.32
C ILE A 122 -5.34 17.98 -14.89
N LEU A 123 -4.34 18.67 -14.33
CA LEU A 123 -3.13 18.02 -13.81
C LEU A 123 -3.45 17.17 -12.59
N TYR A 124 -4.32 17.64 -11.70
CA TYR A 124 -4.75 16.89 -10.52
C TYR A 124 -5.38 15.54 -10.91
N ILE A 125 -6.36 15.54 -11.82
CA ILE A 125 -7.03 14.31 -12.25
C ILE A 125 -6.07 13.37 -12.96
N LEU A 126 -5.32 13.87 -13.95
CA LEU A 126 -4.46 13.03 -14.77
C LEU A 126 -3.36 12.39 -13.92
N PHE A 127 -2.67 13.17 -13.10
CA PHE A 127 -1.62 12.64 -12.24
C PHE A 127 -2.17 11.88 -11.02
N GLY A 128 -3.41 12.14 -10.61
CA GLY A 128 -4.15 11.33 -9.65
C GLY A 128 -4.33 9.90 -10.14
N TYR A 129 -4.82 9.73 -11.37
CA TYR A 129 -4.96 8.40 -11.98
C TYR A 129 -3.61 7.73 -12.21
N VAL A 130 -2.58 8.46 -12.65
CA VAL A 130 -1.23 7.91 -12.81
C VAL A 130 -0.69 7.43 -11.46
N TYR A 131 -0.82 8.24 -10.40
CA TYR A 131 -0.36 7.89 -9.05
C TYR A 131 -1.06 6.64 -8.52
N VAL A 132 -2.39 6.61 -8.60
CA VAL A 132 -3.18 5.46 -8.17
C VAL A 132 -2.81 4.21 -8.96
N SER A 133 -2.69 4.31 -10.29
CA SER A 133 -2.32 3.17 -11.15
C SER A 133 -0.95 2.60 -10.79
N VAL A 134 0.02 3.45 -10.44
CA VAL A 134 1.35 3.02 -9.99
C VAL A 134 1.25 2.28 -8.66
N ILE A 135 0.45 2.76 -7.70
CA ILE A 135 0.21 2.08 -6.42
C ILE A 135 -0.44 0.72 -6.64
N GLU A 136 -1.52 0.67 -7.42
CA GLU A 136 -2.23 -0.57 -7.68
C GLU A 136 -1.35 -1.59 -8.39
N TYR A 137 -0.62 -1.16 -9.42
CA TYR A 137 0.34 -2.02 -10.10
C TYR A 137 1.37 -2.61 -9.13
N TYR A 138 1.87 -1.80 -8.19
CA TYR A 138 2.82 -2.27 -7.18
C TYR A 138 2.20 -3.23 -6.16
N LEU A 139 0.96 -2.97 -5.72
CA LEU A 139 0.20 -3.87 -4.85
C LEU A 139 -0.06 -5.20 -5.56
N ILE A 140 -0.55 -5.14 -6.81
CA ILE A 140 -0.78 -6.32 -7.64
C ILE A 140 0.51 -7.09 -7.79
N ILE A 141 1.62 -6.47 -8.19
CA ILE A 141 2.87 -7.20 -8.32
C ILE A 141 3.25 -7.80 -6.99
N THR A 142 3.42 -7.01 -5.94
CA THR A 142 3.94 -7.48 -4.65
C THR A 142 3.12 -8.65 -4.07
N PHE A 143 1.81 -8.67 -4.29
CA PHE A 143 0.91 -9.64 -3.66
C PHE A 143 0.29 -10.69 -4.61
N ARG A 144 0.31 -10.50 -5.94
CA ARG A 144 -0.12 -11.49 -6.95
C ARG A 144 0.82 -12.68 -7.01
N TRP A 145 2.13 -12.49 -6.82
CA TRP A 145 3.11 -13.60 -6.80
C TRP A 145 2.85 -14.62 -5.67
N LEU A 146 1.90 -14.34 -4.77
CA LEU A 146 1.54 -15.18 -3.63
C LEU A 146 0.18 -15.87 -3.80
N GLY A 147 -0.49 -15.70 -4.95
CA GLY A 147 -1.74 -16.39 -5.29
C GLY A 147 -2.96 -15.96 -4.47
N ASN A 148 -2.92 -14.79 -3.82
CA ASN A 148 -3.83 -14.47 -2.73
C ASN A 148 -4.62 -13.15 -2.89
N LEU A 149 -4.76 -12.57 -4.08
CA LEU A 149 -5.69 -11.43 -4.21
C LEU A 149 -7.12 -11.92 -3.93
N ARG A 150 -7.72 -11.39 -2.86
CA ARG A 150 -9.10 -11.69 -2.48
C ARG A 150 -10.04 -10.66 -3.08
N TYR A 151 -11.32 -11.00 -3.13
CA TYR A 151 -12.35 -10.08 -3.63
C TYR A 151 -12.37 -8.74 -2.87
N TYR A 152 -12.05 -8.75 -1.57
CA TYR A 152 -11.98 -7.53 -0.77
C TYR A 152 -10.75 -6.66 -1.11
N ASP A 153 -9.64 -7.26 -1.57
CA ASP A 153 -8.48 -6.51 -2.08
C ASP A 153 -8.86 -5.77 -3.37
N VAL A 154 -9.69 -6.39 -4.21
CA VAL A 154 -10.24 -5.78 -5.43
C VAL A 154 -11.17 -4.61 -5.10
N PHE A 155 -12.01 -4.73 -4.07
CA PHE A 155 -12.83 -3.59 -3.61
C PHE A 155 -11.99 -2.43 -3.09
N ALA A 156 -10.88 -2.70 -2.39
CA ALA A 156 -9.95 -1.65 -1.98
C ALA A 156 -9.28 -0.97 -3.17
N MET A 157 -8.86 -1.74 -4.19
CA MET A 157 -8.33 -1.22 -5.44
C MET A 157 -9.34 -0.30 -6.15
N ILE A 158 -10.57 -0.79 -6.36
CA ILE A 158 -11.66 0.03 -6.94
C ILE A 158 -11.88 1.31 -6.12
N GLY A 159 -11.90 1.22 -4.79
CA GLY A 159 -12.00 2.40 -3.93
C GLY A 159 -10.87 3.41 -4.14
N LEU A 160 -9.64 2.93 -4.33
CA LEU A 160 -8.48 3.79 -4.61
C LEU A 160 -8.57 4.42 -6.01
N LEU A 161 -9.04 3.69 -7.02
CA LEU A 161 -9.26 4.21 -8.38
C LEU A 161 -10.26 5.36 -8.44
N LEU A 162 -11.21 5.39 -7.50
CA LEU A 162 -12.17 6.47 -7.39
C LEU A 162 -11.59 7.71 -6.69
N LEU A 163 -10.44 7.61 -6.01
CA LEU A 163 -9.87 8.70 -5.22
C LEU A 163 -9.63 9.99 -6.02
N PRO A 164 -9.12 9.99 -7.27
CA PRO A 164 -8.94 11.23 -8.04
C PRO A 164 -10.26 11.98 -8.28
N LEU A 165 -11.40 11.30 -8.23
CA LEU A 165 -12.72 11.93 -8.37
C LEU A 165 -13.13 12.71 -7.11
N SER A 166 -12.36 12.66 -6.02
CA SER A 166 -12.60 13.44 -4.80
C SER A 166 -12.64 14.94 -5.05
N TYR A 167 -12.03 15.41 -6.14
CA TYR A 167 -12.16 16.80 -6.57
C TYR A 167 -13.63 17.22 -6.79
N PHE A 168 -14.48 16.28 -7.22
CA PHE A 168 -15.89 16.55 -7.50
C PHE A 168 -16.82 16.28 -6.31
N SER A 169 -16.45 15.36 -5.42
CA SER A 169 -17.32 14.93 -4.33
C SER A 169 -16.56 14.20 -3.22
N ASP A 170 -16.88 14.52 -1.98
CA ASP A 170 -16.37 13.85 -0.77
C ASP A 170 -16.90 12.42 -0.59
N VAL A 171 -17.86 11.99 -1.42
CA VAL A 171 -18.35 10.61 -1.43
C VAL A 171 -17.24 9.64 -1.83
N PHE A 172 -16.33 10.02 -2.74
CA PHE A 172 -15.29 9.11 -3.23
C PHE A 172 -14.22 8.77 -2.17
N PRO A 173 -13.65 9.73 -1.42
CA PRO A 173 -12.83 9.44 -0.24
C PRO A 173 -13.56 8.54 0.77
N THR A 174 -14.86 8.76 0.99
CA THR A 174 -15.66 7.94 1.90
C THR A 174 -15.75 6.49 1.44
N ILE A 175 -16.01 6.25 0.15
CA ILE A 175 -16.02 4.90 -0.44
C ILE A 175 -14.66 4.23 -0.24
N MET A 176 -13.56 4.95 -0.49
CA MET A 176 -12.21 4.44 -0.29
C MET A 176 -11.97 4.01 1.15
N VAL A 177 -12.31 4.84 2.14
CA VAL A 177 -12.17 4.52 3.57
C VAL A 177 -12.95 3.27 3.94
N ILE A 178 -14.19 3.13 3.47
CA ILE A 178 -15.04 1.96 3.74
C ILE A 178 -14.42 0.69 3.16
N THR A 179 -14.05 0.70 1.88
CA THR A 179 -13.51 -0.50 1.22
C THR A 179 -12.15 -0.89 1.78
N TRP A 180 -11.31 0.08 2.14
CA TRP A 180 -10.00 -0.16 2.76
C TRP A 180 -10.13 -0.66 4.20
N THR A 181 -11.09 -0.14 4.97
CA THR A 181 -11.39 -0.67 6.32
C THR A 181 -11.85 -2.13 6.23
N TYR A 182 -12.74 -2.43 5.29
CA TYR A 182 -13.24 -3.78 5.06
C TYR A 182 -12.12 -4.74 4.66
N ALA A 183 -11.32 -4.37 3.65
CA ALA A 183 -10.19 -5.16 3.18
C ALA A 183 -9.11 -5.34 4.26
N GLY A 184 -8.78 -4.28 4.98
CA GLY A 184 -7.84 -4.29 6.10
C GLY A 184 -8.28 -5.27 7.19
N THR A 185 -9.52 -5.18 7.64
CA THR A 185 -10.10 -6.05 8.66
C THR A 185 -10.13 -7.51 8.21
N LYS A 186 -10.63 -7.79 7.00
CA LYS A 186 -10.69 -9.17 6.48
C LYS A 186 -9.30 -9.77 6.33
N SER A 187 -8.34 -9.02 5.81
CA SER A 187 -6.96 -9.47 5.67
C SER A 187 -6.31 -9.79 7.02
N LEU A 188 -6.62 -9.04 8.08
CA LEU A 188 -6.13 -9.34 9.43
C LEU A 188 -6.83 -10.53 10.08
N LEU A 189 -8.13 -10.74 9.83
CA LEU A 189 -8.85 -11.92 10.32
C LEU A 189 -8.32 -13.22 9.70
N GLU A 190 -7.96 -13.21 8.41
CA GLU A 190 -7.31 -14.37 7.76
C GLU A 190 -5.98 -14.77 8.43
N VAL A 191 -5.33 -13.85 9.15
CA VAL A 191 -4.10 -14.16 9.91
C VAL A 191 -4.41 -14.94 11.18
N ILE A 192 -5.61 -14.77 11.76
CA ILE A 192 -6.05 -15.43 12.99
C ILE A 192 -6.64 -16.80 12.69
N GLU A 193 -7.36 -16.93 11.57
CA GLU A 193 -8.04 -18.16 11.15
C GLU A 193 -7.09 -19.25 10.61
N VAL A 194 -5.84 -18.87 10.26
CA VAL A 194 -4.78 -19.76 9.74
C VAL A 194 -3.72 -20.05 10.80
#